data_AF-A0A354BG81-F1
#
_entry.id   AF-A0A354BG81-F1
#
_cell.length_a   1.000
_cell.length_b   1.000
_cell.length_c   1.000
_cell.angle_alpha   90.00
_cell.angle_beta   90.00
_cell.angle_gamma   90.00
#
_symmetry.space_group_name_H-M   'P 1'
#
loop_
_entity.id
_entity.type
_entity.pdbx_description
1 polymer ?
#
loop_
_entity_poly.entity_id
_entity_poly.type
_entity_poly.pdbx_seq_one_letter_code
_entity_poly.pdbx_strand_id
1 'polypeptide(L)'
;MATYAIGDVQGCYEPLQRLIQHIRFDPSRDRLWFVGDLVNRGPDSLSVLRYIMKLGNRAVAVLGNHDLFLLAVAEQIATVRPEDTLQPVLTAPDREELLAWLRHQRLLYREGPFTMVHAGLLPQWSIDEAEMLAREVEVNLQGPSYRDTLRALYPSKHLQWSSNLSGQTRLATIIKVLTRLRACSPDGQMES
;
A
#
# COMPACT_ATOMS: atom_id res chain seq x y z
N MET A 1 -11.38 6.09 22.93
CA MET A 1 -10.57 5.40 21.91
C MET A 1 -10.51 6.34 20.72
N ALA A 2 -9.34 6.91 20.45
CA ALA A 2 -9.13 7.72 19.27
C ALA A 2 -8.55 6.85 18.14
N THR A 3 -8.92 7.18 16.91
CA THR A 3 -8.32 6.61 15.70
C THR A 3 -7.68 7.76 14.94
N TYR A 4 -6.38 7.64 14.67
CA TYR A 4 -5.62 8.65 13.93
C TYR A 4 -5.26 8.10 12.55
N ALA A 5 -5.64 8.79 11.48
CA ALA A 5 -5.18 8.50 10.14
C ALA A 5 -3.93 9.32 9.82
N ILE A 6 -2.85 8.64 9.45
CA ILE A 6 -1.54 9.21 9.14
C ILE A 6 -1.29 9.03 7.64
N GLY A 7 -0.89 10.14 7.00
CA GLY A 7 -0.50 10.19 5.59
C GLY A 7 0.76 9.37 5.29
N ASP A 8 1.27 9.53 4.08
CA ASP A 8 2.49 8.90 3.59
C ASP A 8 3.66 9.10 4.57
N VAL A 9 4.23 8.00 5.06
CA VAL A 9 5.33 8.03 6.02
C VAL A 9 6.68 8.08 5.29
N GLN A 10 6.80 7.35 4.19
CA GLN A 10 7.96 7.36 3.29
C GLN A 10 9.29 7.25 4.06
N GLY A 11 9.44 6.25 4.92
CA GLY A 11 10.68 6.02 5.69
C GLY A 11 11.06 7.14 6.66
N CYS A 12 10.17 8.09 6.97
CA CYS A 12 10.41 9.18 7.90
C CYS A 12 10.16 8.75 9.36
N TYR A 13 10.96 7.80 9.85
CA TYR A 13 10.78 7.21 11.18
C TYR A 13 10.82 8.25 12.31
N GLU A 14 11.79 9.15 12.31
CA GLU A 14 11.93 10.17 13.37
C GLU A 14 10.77 11.18 13.37
N PRO A 15 10.35 11.78 12.23
CA PRO A 15 9.11 12.55 12.17
C PRO A 15 7.87 11.78 12.63
N LEU A 16 7.74 10.50 12.25
CA LEU A 16 6.64 9.66 12.73
C LEU A 16 6.65 9.56 14.26
N GLN A 17 7.79 9.24 14.88
CA GLN A 17 7.88 9.16 16.35
C GLN A 17 7.52 10.49 17.03
N ARG A 18 7.95 11.62 16.47
CA ARG A 18 7.56 12.95 16.98
C ARG A 18 6.06 13.18 16.88
N LEU A 19 5.42 12.78 15.77
CA LEU A 19 3.95 12.85 15.62
C LEU A 19 3.23 11.98 16.65
N ILE A 20 3.67 10.73 16.84
CA ILE A 20 3.10 9.79 17.82
C ILE A 20 3.19 10.35 19.24
N GLN A 21 4.31 10.97 19.61
CA GLN A 21 4.47 11.66 20.89
C GLN A 21 3.56 12.89 21.01
N HIS A 22 3.46 13.69 19.95
CA HIS A 22 2.65 14.90 19.93
C HIS A 22 1.16 14.61 20.14
N ILE A 23 0.62 13.58 19.46
CA ILE A 23 -0.77 13.14 19.64
C ILE A 23 -0.98 12.31 20.91
N ARG A 24 0.08 12.06 21.69
CA ARG A 24 0.07 11.25 22.93
C ARG A 24 -0.57 9.89 22.71
N PHE A 25 -0.21 9.22 21.62
CA PHE A 25 -0.79 7.93 21.25
C PHE A 25 -0.57 6.88 22.35
N ASP A 26 -1.67 6.25 22.78
CA ASP A 26 -1.65 5.17 23.76
C ASP A 26 -2.09 3.85 23.09
N PRO A 27 -1.17 2.90 22.80
CA PRO A 27 -1.52 1.64 22.13
C PRO A 27 -2.46 0.74 22.97
N SER A 28 -2.66 1.01 24.26
CA SER A 28 -3.65 0.28 25.06
C SER A 28 -5.09 0.70 24.72
N ARG A 29 -5.29 1.92 24.19
CA ARG A 29 -6.59 2.57 24.01
C ARG A 29 -6.88 3.06 22.60
N ASP A 30 -5.86 3.44 21.85
CA ASP A 30 -5.97 4.12 20.56
C ASP A 30 -5.57 3.22 19.39
N ARG A 31 -5.82 3.71 18.17
CA ARG A 31 -5.46 3.03 16.91
C ARG A 31 -4.84 4.01 15.92
N LEU A 32 -3.92 3.50 15.11
CA LEU A 32 -3.31 4.21 13.99
C LEU A 32 -3.74 3.57 12.67
N TRP A 33 -4.14 4.41 11.74
CA TRP A 33 -4.37 4.04 10.36
C TRP A 33 -3.30 4.70 9.49
N PHE A 34 -2.69 3.93 8.60
CA PHE A 34 -1.68 4.42 7.66
C PHE A 34 -2.19 4.28 6.24
N VAL A 35 -2.11 5.37 5.47
CA VAL A 35 -2.63 5.41 4.08
C VAL A 35 -1.70 4.75 3.05
N GLY A 36 -0.66 4.04 3.50
CA GLY A 36 0.34 3.43 2.62
C GLY A 36 1.54 4.33 2.37
N ASP A 37 2.39 3.92 1.43
CA ASP A 37 3.71 4.50 1.19
C ASP A 37 4.49 4.63 2.50
N LEU A 38 4.60 3.50 3.20
CA LEU A 38 5.30 3.41 4.48
C LEU A 38 6.81 3.54 4.27
N VAL A 39 7.29 3.06 3.12
CA VAL A 39 8.71 2.95 2.76
C VAL A 39 9.08 3.90 1.63
N ASN A 40 10.39 3.95 1.38
CA ASN A 40 11.04 4.68 0.29
C ASN A 40 11.11 6.20 0.51
N ARG A 41 11.95 6.90 -0.27
CA ARG A 41 12.28 8.35 -0.19
C ARG A 41 12.98 8.81 1.08
N GLY A 42 12.42 8.55 2.25
CA GLY A 42 13.03 8.91 3.53
C GLY A 42 14.08 7.91 4.00
N PRO A 43 14.89 8.29 4.99
CA PRO A 43 16.13 7.59 5.30
C PRO A 43 15.96 6.24 6.02
N ASP A 44 14.82 5.98 6.67
CA ASP A 44 14.68 4.86 7.61
C ASP A 44 13.37 4.05 7.42
N SER A 45 13.22 3.49 6.22
CA SER A 45 12.11 2.58 5.89
C SER A 45 12.07 1.34 6.79
N LEU A 46 13.24 0.84 7.22
CA LEU A 46 13.34 -0.36 8.05
C LEU A 46 12.72 -0.16 9.43
N SER A 47 13.05 0.95 10.11
CA SER A 47 12.46 1.25 11.42
C SER A 47 10.97 1.54 11.32
N VAL A 48 10.50 2.17 10.24
CA VAL A 48 9.05 2.38 10.01
C VAL A 48 8.32 1.04 9.94
N LEU A 49 8.77 0.10 9.10
CA LEU A 49 8.10 -1.20 8.97
C LEU A 49 8.10 -1.96 10.31
N ARG A 50 9.24 -2.03 11.00
CA ARG A 50 9.35 -2.71 12.30
C ARG A 50 8.43 -2.08 13.35
N TYR A 51 8.35 -0.76 13.40
CA TYR A 51 7.49 -0.04 14.32
C TYR A 51 6.01 -0.35 14.08
N ILE A 52 5.55 -0.22 12.82
CA ILE A 52 4.15 -0.45 12.47
C ILE A 52 3.77 -1.93 12.68
N MET A 53 4.63 -2.85 12.27
CA MET A 53 4.42 -4.29 12.50
C MET A 53 4.30 -4.63 13.99
N LYS A 54 5.13 -4.02 14.85
CA LYS A 54 5.10 -4.22 16.31
C LYS A 54 3.81 -3.73 16.97
N LEU A 55 3.11 -2.76 16.38
CA LEU A 55 1.82 -2.29 16.89
C LEU A 55 0.69 -3.33 16.74
N GLY A 56 0.87 -4.36 15.91
CA GLY A 56 -0.10 -5.43 15.73
C GLY A 56 -1.48 -4.89 15.36
N ASN A 57 -2.52 -5.31 16.08
CA ASN A 57 -3.90 -4.90 15.83
C ASN A 57 -4.19 -3.41 16.11
N ARG A 58 -3.24 -2.68 16.67
CA ARG A 58 -3.35 -1.23 16.92
C ARG A 58 -2.96 -0.39 15.70
N ALA A 59 -2.34 -1.01 14.71
CA ALA A 59 -2.08 -0.39 13.41
C ALA A 59 -2.90 -1.08 12.31
N VAL A 60 -3.47 -0.27 11.43
CA VAL A 60 -4.04 -0.73 10.16
C VAL A 60 -3.32 0.03 9.05
N ALA A 61 -2.80 -0.69 8.06
CA ALA A 61 -2.20 -0.09 6.88
C ALA A 61 -2.94 -0.53 5.62
N VAL A 62 -3.06 0.39 4.67
CA VAL A 62 -3.28 0.04 3.26
C VAL A 62 -1.96 0.13 2.49
N LEU A 63 -1.85 -0.59 1.39
CA LEU A 63 -0.68 -0.59 0.50
C LEU A 63 -0.69 0.63 -0.41
N GLY A 64 0.44 1.33 -0.45
CA GLY A 64 0.74 2.35 -1.44
C GLY A 64 1.59 1.84 -2.60
N ASN A 65 1.89 2.72 -3.56
CA ASN A 65 2.68 2.34 -4.73
C ASN A 65 4.15 2.08 -4.41
N HIS A 66 4.73 2.77 -3.41
CA HIS A 66 6.10 2.56 -2.97
C HIS A 66 6.25 1.27 -2.17
N ASP A 67 5.20 0.84 -1.46
CA ASP A 67 5.17 -0.44 -0.76
C ASP A 67 5.18 -1.62 -1.75
N LEU A 68 4.34 -1.55 -2.78
CA LEU A 68 4.32 -2.55 -3.87
C LEU A 68 5.62 -2.54 -4.69
N PHE A 69 6.23 -1.37 -4.85
CA PHE A 69 7.54 -1.27 -5.51
C PHE A 69 8.63 -1.98 -4.71
N LEU A 70 8.67 -1.84 -3.37
CA LEU A 70 9.59 -2.61 -2.52
C LEU A 70 9.41 -4.12 -2.71
N LEU A 71 8.17 -4.62 -2.73
CA LEU A 71 7.89 -6.04 -2.98
C LEU A 71 8.40 -6.49 -4.36
N ALA A 72 8.19 -5.68 -5.40
CA ALA A 72 8.68 -5.99 -6.74
C ALA A 72 10.22 -6.00 -6.82
N VAL A 73 10.89 -5.08 -6.13
CA VAL A 73 12.36 -5.04 -6.06
C VAL A 73 12.89 -6.28 -5.33
N ALA A 74 12.27 -6.68 -4.22
CA ALA A 74 12.67 -7.86 -3.47
C ALA A 74 12.61 -9.15 -4.33
N GLU A 75 11.65 -9.20 -5.26
CA GLU A 75 11.46 -10.29 -6.22
C GLU A 75 12.22 -10.10 -7.55
N GLN A 76 13.11 -9.10 -7.64
CA GLN A 76 13.91 -8.79 -8.82
C GLN A 76 13.08 -8.47 -10.08
N ILE A 77 11.82 -8.04 -9.90
CA ILE A 77 10.91 -7.61 -10.97
C ILE A 77 11.21 -6.16 -11.36
N ALA A 78 11.64 -5.36 -10.39
CA ALA A 78 12.01 -3.96 -10.56
C ALA A 78 13.41 -3.69 -9.99
N THR A 79 14.05 -2.64 -10.50
CA THR A 79 15.38 -2.23 -10.05
C THR A 79 15.27 -0.97 -9.19
N VAL A 80 16.03 -0.94 -8.10
CA VAL A 80 16.18 0.28 -7.28
C VAL A 80 16.77 1.42 -8.12
N ARG A 81 16.28 2.63 -7.87
CA ARG A 81 16.81 3.87 -8.45
C ARG A 81 17.73 4.57 -7.44
N PRO A 82 18.61 5.49 -7.89
CA PRO A 82 19.54 6.19 -7.00
C PRO A 82 18.89 6.87 -5.80
N GLU A 83 17.65 7.34 -5.95
CA GLU A 83 16.89 8.04 -4.93
C GLU A 83 16.03 7.13 -4.03
N ASP A 84 16.05 5.81 -4.25
CA ASP A 84 15.30 4.85 -3.44
C ASP A 84 16.12 4.41 -2.21
N THR A 85 15.49 4.38 -1.03
CA THR A 85 16.15 4.12 0.27
C THR A 85 15.81 2.74 0.85
N LEU A 86 15.64 1.76 -0.04
CA LEU A 86 15.09 0.43 0.30
C LEU A 86 16.15 -0.59 0.75
N GLN A 87 17.43 -0.32 0.49
CA GLN A 87 18.51 -1.27 0.76
C GLN A 87 18.51 -1.81 2.21
N PRO A 88 18.33 -0.98 3.25
CA PRO A 88 18.29 -1.49 4.62
C PRO A 88 17.20 -2.54 4.86
N VAL A 89 16.03 -2.41 4.21
CA VAL A 89 14.96 -3.41 4.27
C VAL A 89 15.35 -4.68 3.53
N LEU A 90 15.91 -4.53 2.33
CA LEU A 90 16.30 -5.65 1.45
C LEU A 90 17.47 -6.49 2.00
N THR A 91 18.29 -5.94 2.89
CA THR A 91 19.42 -6.67 3.51
C THR A 91 19.19 -7.01 4.98
N ALA A 92 18.05 -6.66 5.54
CA ALA A 92 17.76 -6.91 6.96
C ALA A 92 17.71 -8.43 7.23
N PRO A 93 18.20 -8.90 8.40
CA PRO A 93 18.08 -10.32 8.76
C PRO A 93 16.63 -10.83 8.82
N ASP A 94 15.68 -9.94 9.17
CA ASP A 94 14.24 -10.15 9.26
C ASP A 94 13.50 -9.76 7.97
N ARG A 95 14.19 -9.57 6.84
CA ARG A 95 13.59 -9.12 5.57
C ARG A 95 12.38 -9.96 5.13
N GLU A 96 12.47 -11.27 5.27
CA GLU A 96 11.41 -12.18 4.82
C GLU A 96 10.13 -11.99 5.64
N GLU A 97 10.26 -11.77 6.95
CA GLU A 97 9.14 -11.47 7.83
C GLU A 97 8.52 -10.11 7.47
N LEU A 98 9.35 -9.08 7.28
CA LEU A 98 8.88 -7.73 6.94
C LEU A 98 8.16 -7.69 5.59
N LEU A 99 8.73 -8.32 4.56
CA LEU A 99 8.15 -8.37 3.21
C LEU A 99 6.87 -9.23 3.20
N ALA A 100 6.87 -10.36 3.93
CA ALA A 100 5.66 -11.16 4.10
C ALA A 100 4.56 -10.36 4.80
N TRP A 101 4.88 -9.67 5.90
CA TRP A 101 3.92 -8.81 6.60
C TRP A 101 3.37 -7.71 5.68
N LEU A 102 4.24 -7.00 4.96
CA LEU A 102 3.84 -5.92 4.06
C LEU A 102 2.88 -6.42 2.97
N ARG A 103 3.22 -7.55 2.33
CA ARG A 103 2.40 -8.19 1.29
C ARG A 103 0.99 -8.59 1.77
N HIS A 104 0.80 -8.80 3.07
CA HIS A 104 -0.50 -9.14 3.66
C HIS A 104 -1.31 -7.92 4.14
N GLN A 105 -0.82 -6.70 3.91
CA GLN A 105 -1.61 -5.50 4.17
C GLN A 105 -2.73 -5.35 3.14
N ARG A 106 -3.73 -4.54 3.50
CA ARG A 106 -4.93 -4.33 2.67
C ARG A 106 -4.64 -3.35 1.55
N LEU A 107 -5.48 -3.29 0.52
CA LEU A 107 -5.51 -2.18 -0.44
C LEU A 107 -6.63 -1.19 -0.13
N LEU A 108 -7.66 -1.65 0.58
CA LEU A 108 -8.77 -0.83 1.05
C LEU A 108 -9.13 -1.26 2.48
N TYR A 109 -9.34 -0.28 3.35
CA TYR A 109 -9.84 -0.51 4.69
C TYR A 109 -11.14 0.27 4.92
N ARG A 110 -12.18 -0.40 5.40
CA ARG A 110 -13.44 0.22 5.75
C ARG A 110 -13.79 -0.06 7.21
N GLU A 111 -14.22 0.98 7.91
CA GLU A 111 -14.78 0.86 9.26
C GLU A 111 -15.86 1.93 9.47
N GLY A 112 -17.10 1.48 9.64
CA GLY A 112 -18.25 2.37 9.78
C GLY A 112 -18.41 3.29 8.55
N PRO A 113 -18.46 4.62 8.73
CA PRO A 113 -18.60 5.57 7.63
C PRO A 113 -17.28 5.88 6.92
N PHE A 114 -16.15 5.34 7.39
CA PHE A 114 -14.83 5.68 6.86
C PHE A 114 -14.30 4.60 5.93
N THR A 115 -13.73 5.04 4.81
CA THR A 115 -12.98 4.20 3.87
C THR A 115 -11.61 4.83 3.66
N MET A 116 -10.57 4.03 3.80
CA MET A 116 -9.18 4.38 3.57
C MET A 116 -8.64 3.59 2.38
N VAL A 117 -8.04 4.31 1.46
CA VAL A 117 -7.33 3.85 0.26
C VAL A 117 -6.14 4.79 0.06
N HIS A 118 -5.06 4.34 -0.57
CA HIS A 118 -3.87 5.16 -0.75
C HIS A 118 -4.09 6.34 -1.69
N ALA A 119 -4.65 6.10 -2.88
CA ALA A 119 -4.88 7.13 -3.89
C ALA A 119 -6.33 7.59 -3.94
N GLY A 120 -7.21 6.74 -4.49
CA GLY A 120 -8.61 7.10 -4.65
C GLY A 120 -9.42 5.99 -5.31
N LEU A 121 -10.66 6.32 -5.64
CA LEU A 121 -11.61 5.44 -6.31
C LEU A 121 -12.07 6.07 -7.62
N LEU A 122 -12.41 5.23 -8.60
CA LEU A 122 -13.07 5.72 -9.80
C LEU A 122 -14.52 6.14 -9.49
N PRO A 123 -15.07 7.18 -10.15
CA PRO A 123 -16.44 7.65 -9.92
C PRO A 123 -17.52 6.56 -10.08
N GLN A 124 -17.28 5.58 -10.95
CA GLN A 124 -18.17 4.47 -11.20
C GLN A 124 -18.17 3.39 -10.11
N TRP A 125 -17.18 3.37 -9.22
CA TRP A 125 -17.10 2.36 -8.17
C TRP A 125 -17.90 2.78 -6.94
N SER A 126 -18.87 1.95 -6.57
CA SER A 126 -19.40 2.01 -5.20
C SER A 126 -18.31 1.59 -4.20
N ILE A 127 -18.46 1.99 -2.92
CA ILE A 127 -17.54 1.54 -1.87
C ILE A 127 -17.53 0.02 -1.73
N ASP A 128 -18.71 -0.62 -1.88
CA ASP A 128 -18.83 -2.09 -1.81
C ASP A 128 -18.09 -2.75 -2.97
N GLU A 129 -18.20 -2.20 -4.18
CA GLU A 129 -17.45 -2.68 -5.35
C GLU A 129 -15.95 -2.49 -5.17
N ALA A 130 -15.50 -1.31 -4.72
CA ALA A 130 -14.10 -1.06 -4.45
C ALA A 130 -13.52 -2.03 -3.41
N GLU A 131 -14.29 -2.35 -2.36
CA GLU A 131 -13.87 -3.33 -1.34
C GLU A 131 -13.75 -4.74 -1.93
N MET A 132 -14.70 -5.18 -2.77
CA MET A 132 -14.61 -6.47 -3.46
C MET A 132 -13.40 -6.53 -4.40
N LEU A 133 -13.14 -5.46 -5.17
CA LEU A 133 -11.99 -5.37 -6.08
C LEU A 133 -10.66 -5.38 -5.31
N ALA A 134 -10.58 -4.64 -4.20
CA ALA A 134 -9.41 -4.68 -3.33
C ALA A 134 -9.17 -6.09 -2.78
N ARG A 135 -10.21 -6.78 -2.33
CA ARG A 135 -10.12 -8.18 -1.86
C ARG A 135 -9.66 -9.15 -2.94
N GLU A 136 -10.12 -8.98 -4.18
CA GLU A 136 -9.66 -9.78 -5.33
C GLU A 136 -8.14 -9.70 -5.48
N VAL A 137 -7.58 -8.49 -5.40
CA VAL A 137 -6.14 -8.26 -5.48
C VAL A 137 -5.41 -8.77 -4.25
N GLU A 138 -5.91 -8.48 -3.05
CA GLU A 138 -5.30 -8.91 -1.79
C GLU A 138 -5.13 -10.43 -1.73
N VAL A 139 -6.14 -11.21 -2.16
CA VAL A 139 -6.05 -12.68 -2.24
C VAL A 139 -4.90 -13.12 -3.15
N ASN A 140 -4.72 -12.45 -4.30
CA ASN A 140 -3.64 -12.77 -5.22
C ASN A 140 -2.27 -12.36 -4.68
N LEU A 141 -2.17 -11.18 -4.07
CA LEU A 141 -0.94 -10.72 -3.43
C LEU A 141 -0.56 -11.60 -2.24
N GLN A 142 -1.51 -12.16 -1.50
CA GLN A 142 -1.27 -13.04 -0.36
C GLN A 142 -1.03 -14.51 -0.76
N GLY A 143 -1.53 -14.91 -1.92
CA GLY A 143 -1.38 -16.25 -2.47
C GLY A 143 0.02 -16.59 -3.02
N PRO A 144 0.21 -17.85 -3.47
CA PRO A 144 1.51 -18.34 -3.96
C PRO A 144 1.95 -17.71 -5.30
N SER A 145 1.02 -17.22 -6.10
CA SER A 145 1.27 -16.62 -7.43
C SER A 145 1.42 -15.10 -7.40
N TYR A 146 1.63 -14.49 -6.23
CA TYR A 146 1.72 -13.03 -6.07
C TYR A 146 2.76 -12.37 -6.99
N ARG A 147 3.82 -13.10 -7.36
CA ARG A 147 4.86 -12.65 -8.30
C ARG A 147 4.28 -12.28 -9.66
N ASP A 148 3.26 -13.00 -10.13
CA ASP A 148 2.61 -12.70 -11.41
C ASP A 148 1.84 -11.38 -11.35
N THR A 149 1.21 -11.11 -10.20
CA THR A 149 0.53 -9.83 -9.92
C THR A 149 1.53 -8.68 -9.84
N LEU A 150 2.66 -8.87 -9.16
CA LEU A 150 3.72 -7.86 -9.10
C LEU A 150 4.32 -7.56 -10.48
N ARG A 151 4.54 -8.58 -11.33
CA ARG A 151 5.01 -8.38 -12.72
C ARG A 151 4.03 -7.57 -13.54
N ALA A 152 2.73 -7.80 -13.35
CA ALA A 152 1.68 -7.10 -14.09
C ALA A 152 1.63 -5.58 -13.81
N LEU A 153 2.26 -5.12 -12.73
CA LEU A 153 2.39 -3.70 -12.39
C LEU A 153 3.38 -2.93 -13.29
N TYR A 154 4.15 -3.65 -14.11
CA TYR A 154 5.10 -3.07 -15.07
C TYR A 154 4.67 -3.41 -16.50
N PRO A 155 3.49 -2.94 -16.94
CA PRO A 155 2.93 -3.31 -18.23
C PRO A 155 3.66 -2.59 -19.37
N SER A 156 3.62 -3.19 -20.55
CA SER A 156 4.06 -2.56 -21.80
C SER A 156 3.05 -1.56 -22.38
N LYS A 157 1.82 -1.52 -21.86
CA LYS A 157 0.72 -0.66 -22.31
C LYS A 157 0.08 0.06 -21.13
N HIS A 158 -0.56 1.19 -21.39
CA HIS A 158 -1.33 1.91 -20.38
C HIS A 158 -2.50 1.08 -19.86
N LEU A 159 -2.68 1.08 -18.53
CA LEU A 159 -3.80 0.43 -17.87
C LEU A 159 -4.99 1.40 -17.77
N GLN A 160 -6.15 0.95 -18.21
CA GLN A 160 -7.43 1.64 -18.14
C GLN A 160 -8.50 0.68 -17.62
N TRP A 161 -9.38 1.16 -16.74
CA TRP A 161 -10.42 0.32 -16.16
C TRP A 161 -11.49 -0.04 -17.18
N SER A 162 -11.88 -1.31 -17.17
CA SER A 162 -13.08 -1.81 -17.83
C SER A 162 -13.60 -2.99 -17.03
N SER A 163 -14.91 -3.10 -16.88
CA SER A 163 -15.56 -4.24 -16.22
C SER A 163 -15.24 -5.57 -16.91
N ASN A 164 -14.85 -5.54 -18.18
CA ASN A 164 -14.52 -6.72 -19.00
C ASN A 164 -13.06 -7.19 -18.82
N LEU A 165 -12.24 -6.47 -18.05
CA LEU A 165 -10.89 -6.92 -17.75
C LEU A 165 -10.92 -8.21 -16.93
N SER A 166 -9.97 -9.11 -17.22
CA SER A 166 -9.76 -10.35 -16.48
C SER A 166 -8.25 -10.59 -16.24
N GLY A 167 -7.95 -11.52 -15.34
CA GLY A 167 -6.58 -11.96 -15.06
C GLY A 167 -5.66 -10.83 -14.57
N GLN A 168 -4.38 -10.93 -14.90
CA GLN A 168 -3.35 -10.04 -14.35
C GLN A 168 -3.53 -8.56 -14.77
N THR A 169 -4.06 -8.29 -15.97
CA THR A 169 -4.35 -6.91 -16.40
C THR A 169 -5.44 -6.28 -15.55
N ARG A 170 -6.47 -7.06 -15.16
CA ARG A 170 -7.50 -6.60 -14.21
C ARG A 170 -6.88 -6.23 -12.88
N LEU A 171 -6.11 -7.15 -12.28
CA LEU A 171 -5.48 -6.93 -10.97
C LEU A 171 -4.55 -5.71 -10.98
N ALA A 172 -3.70 -5.59 -12.00
CA ALA A 172 -2.81 -4.44 -12.14
C ALA A 172 -3.56 -3.12 -12.31
N THR A 173 -4.69 -3.14 -13.03
CA THR A 173 -5.53 -1.94 -13.22
C THR A 173 -6.22 -1.53 -11.92
N ILE A 174 -6.72 -2.49 -11.13
CA ILE A 174 -7.27 -2.23 -9.79
C ILE A 174 -6.20 -1.61 -8.90
N ILE A 175 -5.00 -2.20 -8.87
CA ILE A 175 -3.86 -1.66 -8.13
C ILE A 175 -3.53 -0.23 -8.58
N LYS A 176 -3.49 0.04 -9.89
CA LYS A 176 -3.25 1.40 -10.42
C LYS A 176 -4.28 2.39 -9.88
N VAL A 177 -5.57 2.05 -9.89
CA VAL A 177 -6.62 2.92 -9.33
C VAL A 177 -6.36 3.18 -7.85
N LEU A 178 -6.22 2.13 -7.05
CA LEU A 178 -6.13 2.24 -5.59
C LEU A 178 -4.83 2.87 -5.10
N THR A 179 -3.75 2.82 -5.89
CA THR A 179 -2.41 3.25 -5.45
C THR A 179 -1.78 4.37 -6.28
N ARG A 180 -2.35 4.77 -7.42
CA ARG A 180 -1.73 5.77 -8.31
C ARG A 180 -2.70 6.74 -8.97
N LEU A 181 -4.01 6.62 -8.74
CA LEU A 181 -4.98 7.55 -9.32
C LEU A 181 -4.73 8.98 -8.82
N ARG A 182 -4.57 9.92 -9.76
CA ARG A 182 -4.43 11.36 -9.45
C ARG A 182 -5.61 12.16 -9.98
N ALA A 183 -5.97 11.92 -11.23
CA ALA A 183 -7.13 12.47 -11.88
C ALA A 183 -7.73 11.47 -12.86
N CYS A 184 -9.03 11.60 -13.09
CA CYS A 184 -9.77 10.89 -14.11
C CYS A 184 -10.91 11.76 -14.64
N SER A 185 -11.38 11.42 -15.83
CA SER A 185 -12.60 11.99 -16.38
C SER A 185 -13.85 11.51 -15.62
N PRO A 186 -15.04 12.12 -15.84
CA PRO A 186 -16.29 11.65 -15.23
C PRO A 186 -16.68 10.21 -15.59
N ASP A 187 -16.23 9.70 -16.75
CA ASP A 187 -16.38 8.29 -17.18
C ASP A 187 -15.26 7.37 -16.65
N GLY A 188 -14.34 7.92 -15.85
CA GLY A 188 -13.28 7.18 -15.17
C GLY A 188 -12.11 6.78 -16.06
N GLN A 189 -11.88 7.48 -17.17
CA GLN A 189 -10.62 7.36 -17.90
C GLN A 189 -9.52 7.97 -17.05
N MET A 190 -8.55 7.14 -16.67
CA MET A 190 -7.43 7.57 -15.84
C MET A 190 -6.41 8.30 -16.70
N GLU A 191 -5.74 9.30 -16.13
CA GLU A 191 -4.56 9.87 -16.78
C GLU A 191 -3.48 8.80 -17.02
N SER A 192 -2.74 8.99 -18.11
CA SER A 192 -1.68 8.10 -18.58
C SER A 192 -0.43 8.17 -17.72
#